data_AF-A0A1H6WM37-F1
#
_entry.id   AF-A0A1H6WM37-F1
#
_cell.length_a   1.000
_cell.length_b   1.000
_cell.length_c   1.000
_cell.angle_alpha   90.00
_cell.angle_beta   90.00
_cell.angle_gamma   90.00
#
_symmetry.space_group_name_H-M   'P 1'
#
loop_
_entity.id
_entity.type
_entity.pdbx_description
1 polymer ?
#
loop_
_entity_poly.entity_id
_entity_poly.type
_entity_poly.pdbx_seq_one_letter_code
_entity_poly.pdbx_strand_id
1 'polypeptide(L)'
;MKKIDSTSTMVYLTSLLFFCLSFSAIFSKAQPTVKFDPVITGLSSPMQIVHAGDGTDRLFIVQKGGSIEVYDDQYISKGTFLTITDLVSSGEQGLLSMAFHPNYATNGFFFIYYTNTAGDLVVKRFKVSSDMNVADPSSGVVVLTIPHPGQANHNGGEMHFGLDGYLYISTGDGGGGDDPNNNAQNTNVLLGKILRINVNTSLTAPYYSNPADNPFNGTDGEKNEVFAVGLRNPFRWSFDRQTNDMWIGDVGQGAEEEINRRTALTTLGANYGWRCYEGNGAHITGGCADESQFHFPIHTYPTGSAAGQSVVGGIVYRGVQSPLLRGYYIGTDFYSGDLHIIGPFNDPEDVATTSVLSSTYTSISDFGESENGEMFAVQLSTGTIYALSDSEPLPVTLMNFTGTQSYEAVRLTWETTLETDFRQFDIEYSSNAKVFNKIGTVESRKNSTGSSYQFSHIITSEGPKYYRLKMVDDDNTFKYSKIISLGQNTEELTANFIRPSFIDNKTLNVLLEEPFHSLELVSTNGSILFKKDISSQTGNFTIPMETTASGMYIVRLQSENKIVNQKILVSQ
;
A
#
# COMPACT_ATOMS: atom_id res chain seq x y z
N MET A 1 21.34 -66.87 51.67
CA MET A 1 20.28 -66.31 52.55
C MET A 1 19.71 -65.08 51.85
N LYS A 2 18.37 -65.00 51.70
CA LYS A 2 17.53 -64.06 50.88
C LYS A 2 17.55 -64.32 49.36
N LYS A 3 16.59 -65.08 48.83
CA LYS A 3 15.22 -64.74 48.33
C LYS A 3 15.28 -64.00 46.98
N ILE A 4 14.98 -64.68 45.86
CA ILE A 4 13.65 -64.77 45.17
C ILE A 4 13.33 -63.39 44.52
N ASP A 5 13.12 -63.22 43.21
CA ASP A 5 12.28 -64.01 42.31
C ASP A 5 12.68 -63.89 40.83
N SER A 6 12.31 -64.91 40.07
CA SER A 6 12.51 -65.12 38.64
C SER A 6 11.28 -64.71 37.81
N THR A 7 11.49 -64.21 36.58
CA THR A 7 10.73 -64.57 35.35
C THR A 7 11.31 -63.78 34.17
N SER A 8 12.03 -64.39 33.22
CA SER A 8 11.56 -65.10 32.00
C SER A 8 10.89 -64.13 31.01
N THR A 9 11.27 -63.93 29.74
CA THR A 9 11.83 -64.84 28.73
C THR A 9 12.41 -64.00 27.56
N MET A 10 13.56 -64.39 27.02
CA MET A 10 14.16 -63.88 25.77
C MET A 10 13.28 -64.19 24.55
N VAL A 11 13.03 -63.20 23.69
CA VAL A 11 12.69 -63.39 22.27
C VAL A 11 13.60 -62.49 21.44
N TYR A 12 14.26 -63.14 20.47
CA TYR A 12 15.13 -62.68 19.39
C TYR A 12 15.12 -61.18 19.06
N LEU A 13 16.29 -60.54 19.17
CA LEU A 13 16.57 -59.18 18.71
C LEU A 13 17.47 -59.25 17.46
N THR A 14 16.89 -59.10 16.27
CA THR A 14 17.62 -58.81 15.04
C THR A 14 16.93 -57.68 14.29
N SER A 15 17.55 -56.49 14.39
CA SER A 15 17.74 -55.52 13.32
C SER A 15 16.51 -54.97 12.59
N LEU A 16 16.03 -53.79 12.99
CA LEU A 16 15.62 -52.75 12.04
C LEU A 16 15.86 -51.38 12.67
N LEU A 17 16.92 -50.69 12.24
CA LEU A 17 17.10 -49.25 12.46
C LEU A 17 15.93 -48.53 11.75
N PHE A 18 14.97 -48.01 12.52
CA PHE A 18 14.07 -46.97 12.02
C PHE A 18 14.78 -45.62 12.18
N PHE A 19 15.45 -45.20 11.12
CA PHE A 19 15.98 -43.85 10.97
C PHE A 19 14.76 -42.93 10.75
N CYS A 20 14.23 -42.34 11.83
CA CYS A 20 13.23 -41.28 11.74
C CYS A 20 13.91 -40.01 11.22
N LEU A 21 14.10 -39.94 9.89
CA LEU A 21 14.34 -38.68 9.20
C LEU A 21 13.03 -37.88 9.23
N SER A 22 12.90 -37.05 10.27
CA SER A 22 11.99 -35.90 10.23
C SER A 22 12.49 -34.95 9.15
N PHE A 23 12.05 -35.17 7.91
CA PHE A 23 12.17 -34.19 6.83
C PHE A 23 11.29 -33.00 7.22
N SER A 24 11.89 -32.02 7.90
CA SER A 24 11.31 -30.69 7.98
C SER A 24 11.44 -30.11 6.58
N ALA A 25 10.37 -30.18 5.79
CA ALA A 25 10.30 -29.47 4.54
C ALA A 25 10.36 -27.97 4.86
N ILE A 26 11.53 -27.37 4.67
CA ILE A 26 11.68 -25.92 4.65
C ILE A 26 10.98 -25.48 3.36
N PHE A 27 9.72 -25.09 3.47
CA PHE A 27 9.03 -24.39 2.39
C PHE A 27 9.65 -23.00 2.29
N SER A 28 10.57 -22.82 1.34
CA SER A 28 11.00 -21.49 0.93
C SER A 28 9.80 -20.83 0.24
N LYS A 29 9.13 -19.88 0.90
CA LYS A 29 8.23 -18.97 0.19
C LYS A 29 9.08 -18.26 -0.86
N ALA A 30 8.63 -18.24 -2.12
CA ALA A 30 9.25 -17.39 -3.12
C ALA A 30 9.20 -15.94 -2.60
N GLN A 31 10.35 -15.28 -2.55
CA GLN A 31 10.44 -13.89 -2.15
C GLN A 31 9.67 -13.06 -3.19
N PRO A 32 8.80 -12.13 -2.78
CA PRO A 32 8.04 -11.37 -3.75
C PRO A 32 9.02 -10.54 -4.60
N THR A 33 8.87 -10.64 -5.92
CA THR A 33 9.70 -9.86 -6.84
C THR A 33 9.24 -8.40 -6.76
N VAL A 34 10.18 -7.47 -6.88
CA VAL A 34 9.89 -6.03 -6.92
C VAL A 34 10.38 -5.51 -8.24
N LYS A 35 9.48 -4.91 -9.02
CA LYS A 35 9.79 -4.31 -10.31
C LYS A 35 9.10 -2.96 -10.40
N PHE A 36 9.77 -2.01 -11.04
CA PHE A 36 9.24 -0.68 -11.32
C PHE A 36 9.32 -0.38 -12.81
N ASP A 37 8.25 0.17 -13.38
CA ASP A 37 8.17 0.62 -14.78
C ASP A 37 8.08 2.16 -14.84
N PRO A 38 8.77 2.83 -15.79
CA PRO A 38 8.80 4.29 -15.85
C PRO A 38 7.45 4.86 -16.28
N VAL A 39 6.97 5.89 -15.58
CA VAL A 39 5.66 6.53 -15.85
C VAL A 39 5.77 8.04 -16.12
N ILE A 40 6.74 8.73 -15.51
CA ILE A 40 6.99 10.16 -15.73
C ILE A 40 8.48 10.35 -15.99
N THR A 41 8.85 11.16 -16.99
CA THR A 41 10.24 11.46 -17.35
C THR A 41 10.44 12.94 -17.61
N GLY A 42 11.71 13.38 -17.69
CA GLY A 42 12.06 14.75 -18.04
C GLY A 42 12.05 15.73 -16.87
N LEU A 43 12.05 15.21 -15.63
CA LEU A 43 12.15 16.01 -14.42
C LEU A 43 13.60 16.44 -14.17
N SER A 44 13.80 17.46 -13.35
CA SER A 44 15.09 18.02 -12.97
C SER A 44 15.39 17.73 -11.50
N SER A 45 16.20 16.70 -11.25
CA SER A 45 16.58 16.26 -9.89
C SER A 45 15.37 16.12 -8.95
N PRO A 46 14.40 15.25 -9.28
CA PRO A 46 13.24 15.03 -8.42
C PRO A 46 13.68 14.44 -7.08
N MET A 47 13.11 14.98 -6.01
CA MET A 47 13.45 14.66 -4.63
C MET A 47 12.39 13.81 -3.97
N GLN A 48 11.11 14.12 -4.16
CA GLN A 48 10.00 13.47 -3.46
C GLN A 48 8.77 13.42 -4.36
N ILE A 49 7.93 12.41 -4.19
CA ILE A 49 6.59 12.32 -4.77
C ILE A 49 5.53 12.13 -3.69
N VAL A 50 4.50 12.96 -3.70
CA VAL A 50 3.38 12.87 -2.75
C VAL A 50 2.03 13.05 -3.43
N HIS A 51 0.97 12.57 -2.77
CA HIS A 51 -0.42 12.85 -3.14
C HIS A 51 -1.04 13.91 -2.21
N ALA A 52 -2.13 14.54 -2.66
CA ALA A 52 -2.84 15.56 -1.87
C ALA A 52 -3.82 15.00 -0.83
N GLY A 53 -4.29 13.76 -0.98
CA GLY A 53 -5.30 13.18 -0.09
C GLY A 53 -6.66 13.89 -0.23
N ASP A 54 -6.93 14.47 -1.39
CA ASP A 54 -8.14 15.23 -1.70
C ASP A 54 -9.12 14.44 -2.60
N GLY A 55 -8.82 13.17 -2.89
CA GLY A 55 -9.66 12.29 -3.70
C GLY A 55 -9.43 12.44 -5.20
N THR A 56 -8.38 13.18 -5.61
CA THR A 56 -8.09 13.47 -7.01
C THR A 56 -6.99 12.59 -7.58
N ASP A 57 -6.30 11.82 -6.73
CA ASP A 57 -5.13 11.00 -7.09
C ASP A 57 -4.02 11.76 -7.84
N ARG A 58 -3.98 13.10 -7.70
CA ARG A 58 -2.89 13.90 -8.28
C ARG A 58 -1.59 13.67 -7.54
N LEU A 59 -0.52 13.65 -8.32
CA LEU A 59 0.84 13.47 -7.86
C LEU A 59 1.59 14.80 -7.94
N PHE A 60 2.30 15.13 -6.86
CA PHE A 60 3.11 16.33 -6.73
C PHE A 60 4.56 15.91 -6.58
N ILE A 61 5.40 16.42 -7.46
CA ILE A 61 6.81 16.04 -7.55
C ILE A 61 7.66 17.23 -7.16
N VAL A 62 8.35 17.09 -6.04
CA VAL A 62 9.30 18.07 -5.54
C VAL A 62 10.59 17.98 -6.33
N GLN A 63 11.05 19.08 -6.92
CA GLN A 63 12.34 19.16 -7.60
C GLN A 63 13.32 19.96 -6.76
N LYS A 64 14.55 19.45 -6.62
CA LYS A 64 15.58 20.03 -5.75
C LYS A 64 15.85 21.51 -5.98
N GLY A 65 15.71 21.96 -7.23
CA GLY A 65 15.92 23.33 -7.67
C GLY A 65 14.82 24.32 -7.27
N GLY A 66 13.72 23.88 -6.64
CA GLY A 66 12.70 24.76 -6.07
C GLY A 66 11.33 24.72 -6.74
N SER A 67 11.15 23.92 -7.80
CA SER A 67 9.84 23.72 -8.44
C SER A 67 9.12 22.51 -7.87
N ILE A 68 7.79 22.59 -7.82
CA ILE A 68 6.89 21.46 -7.55
C ILE A 68 6.04 21.28 -8.80
N GLU A 69 6.08 20.12 -9.43
CA GLU A 69 5.27 19.81 -10.62
C GLU A 69 4.04 18.98 -10.24
N VAL A 70 2.91 19.19 -10.94
CA VAL A 70 1.68 18.43 -10.73
C VAL A 70 1.39 17.53 -11.92
N TYR A 71 0.97 16.30 -11.64
CA TYR A 71 0.48 15.33 -12.61
C TYR A 71 -0.87 14.78 -12.15
N ASP A 72 -1.73 14.38 -13.09
CA ASP A 72 -2.96 13.64 -12.74
C ASP A 72 -2.72 12.13 -12.55
N ASP A 73 -3.80 11.42 -12.25
CA ASP A 73 -3.88 9.96 -12.10
C ASP A 73 -3.47 9.17 -13.35
N GLN A 74 -3.40 9.84 -14.50
CA GLN A 74 -2.94 9.29 -15.78
C GLN A 74 -1.50 9.71 -16.12
N TYR A 75 -0.78 10.30 -15.17
CA TYR A 75 0.59 10.79 -15.32
C TYR A 75 0.72 11.91 -16.37
N ILE A 76 -0.34 12.67 -16.62
CA ILE A 76 -0.35 13.83 -17.53
C ILE A 76 -0.01 15.09 -16.72
N SER A 77 1.05 15.78 -17.15
CA SER A 77 1.46 17.04 -16.51
C SER A 77 0.35 18.09 -16.53
N LYS A 78 0.14 18.73 -15.37
CA LYS A 78 -0.72 19.90 -15.17
C LYS A 78 0.08 21.19 -15.01
N GLY A 79 1.41 21.12 -15.17
CA GLY A 79 2.34 22.23 -15.01
C GLY A 79 2.88 22.37 -13.59
N THR A 80 3.52 23.51 -13.34
CA THR A 80 4.20 23.81 -12.09
C THR A 80 3.21 24.33 -11.04
N PHE A 81 3.14 23.63 -9.90
CA PHE A 81 2.33 24.00 -8.74
C PHE A 81 2.85 25.26 -8.05
N LEU A 82 4.15 25.30 -7.79
CA LEU A 82 4.84 26.34 -7.02
C LEU A 82 6.32 26.39 -7.41
N THR A 83 6.89 27.59 -7.40
CA THR A 83 8.34 27.81 -7.55
C THR A 83 8.86 28.61 -6.36
N ILE A 84 9.91 28.11 -5.72
CA ILE A 84 10.66 28.76 -4.66
C ILE A 84 12.00 29.24 -5.22
N THR A 85 12.34 30.49 -5.00
CA THR A 85 13.54 31.12 -5.56
C THR A 85 14.55 31.54 -4.49
N ASP A 86 14.14 31.60 -3.23
CA ASP A 86 14.94 31.99 -2.07
C ASP A 86 15.63 30.80 -1.38
N LEU A 87 16.22 29.90 -2.16
CA LEU A 87 16.87 28.67 -1.67
C LEU A 87 18.29 28.49 -2.20
N VAL A 88 19.02 27.56 -1.59
CA VAL A 88 20.28 27.00 -2.12
C VAL A 88 20.10 25.51 -2.40
N SER A 89 20.67 25.03 -3.50
CA SER A 89 20.45 23.65 -3.99
C SER A 89 21.75 22.85 -4.21
N SER A 90 22.80 23.18 -3.46
CA SER A 90 24.12 22.54 -3.56
C SER A 90 24.25 21.35 -2.60
N GLY A 91 24.95 20.28 -2.98
CA GLY A 91 25.17 19.14 -2.07
C GLY A 91 23.85 18.46 -1.71
N GLU A 92 23.52 18.37 -0.42
CA GLU A 92 22.22 17.85 0.06
C GLU A 92 21.14 18.93 0.18
N GLN A 93 21.50 20.20 -0.01
CA GLN A 93 20.58 21.33 0.11
C GLN A 93 19.63 21.41 -1.08
N GLY A 94 18.46 22.00 -0.87
CA GLY A 94 17.48 22.25 -1.92
C GLY A 94 16.07 22.40 -1.37
N LEU A 95 15.08 22.30 -2.26
CA LEU A 95 13.72 21.94 -1.89
C LEU A 95 13.65 20.41 -1.75
N LEU A 96 13.41 19.90 -0.54
CA LEU A 96 13.63 18.48 -0.23
C LEU A 96 12.34 17.70 0.00
N SER A 97 11.33 18.32 0.58
CA SER A 97 10.06 17.66 0.90
C SER A 97 8.88 18.63 0.89
N MET A 98 7.69 18.08 0.71
CA MET A 98 6.41 18.73 0.90
C MET A 98 5.43 17.79 1.61
N ALA A 99 4.49 18.38 2.34
CA ALA A 99 3.41 17.64 2.99
C ALA A 99 2.09 18.41 2.90
N PHE A 100 1.03 17.74 2.48
CA PHE A 100 -0.32 18.29 2.50
C PHE A 100 -0.93 18.19 3.89
N HIS A 101 -1.64 19.24 4.32
CA HIS A 101 -2.38 19.17 5.57
C HIS A 101 -3.47 18.09 5.48
N PRO A 102 -3.78 17.32 6.54
CA PRO A 102 -4.85 16.31 6.51
C PRO A 102 -6.27 16.83 6.17
N ASN A 103 -6.43 18.17 6.15
CA ASN A 103 -7.68 18.87 5.83
C ASN A 103 -7.53 19.67 4.54
N TYR A 104 -6.54 19.36 3.70
CA TYR A 104 -6.17 20.12 2.49
C TYR A 104 -7.35 20.39 1.57
N ALA A 105 -8.24 19.41 1.36
CA ALA A 105 -9.46 19.57 0.56
C ALA A 105 -10.37 20.72 1.06
N THR A 106 -10.27 21.10 2.34
CA THR A 106 -11.08 22.16 2.94
C THR A 106 -10.30 23.45 3.21
N ASN A 107 -9.06 23.36 3.71
CA ASN A 107 -8.28 24.51 4.13
C ASN A 107 -7.26 24.96 3.07
N GLY A 108 -6.93 24.09 2.11
CA GLY A 108 -5.96 24.34 1.04
C GLY A 108 -4.50 24.41 1.50
N PHE A 109 -4.18 24.04 2.74
CA PHE A 109 -2.83 24.21 3.29
C PHE A 109 -1.89 23.06 2.96
N PHE A 110 -0.67 23.41 2.60
CA PHE A 110 0.45 22.50 2.43
C PHE A 110 1.74 23.16 2.94
N PHE A 111 2.76 22.33 3.16
CA PHE A 111 4.02 22.73 3.78
C PHE A 111 5.16 22.27 2.89
N ILE A 112 6.24 23.05 2.85
CA ILE A 112 7.49 22.71 2.19
C ILE A 112 8.64 22.75 3.18
N TYR A 113 9.63 21.88 2.95
CA TYR A 113 10.92 21.86 3.64
C TYR A 113 12.03 22.18 2.66
N TYR A 114 12.80 23.22 2.93
CA TYR A 114 13.90 23.63 2.06
C TYR A 114 15.05 24.26 2.83
N THR A 115 16.21 24.35 2.17
CA THR A 115 17.37 25.09 2.66
C THR A 115 17.35 26.51 2.12
N ASN A 116 17.30 27.52 3.00
CA ASN A 116 17.30 28.92 2.58
C ASN A 116 18.70 29.41 2.17
N THR A 117 18.79 30.66 1.71
CA THR A 117 20.08 31.25 1.27
C THR A 117 21.13 31.44 2.35
N ALA A 118 20.76 31.35 3.63
CA ALA A 118 21.69 31.34 4.76
C ALA A 118 22.21 29.93 5.10
N GLY A 119 21.64 28.88 4.49
CA GLY A 119 21.94 27.49 4.81
C GLY A 119 21.00 26.87 5.85
N ASP A 120 20.09 27.64 6.44
CA ASP A 120 19.16 27.15 7.47
C ASP A 120 18.04 26.30 6.85
N LEU A 121 17.52 25.37 7.65
CA LEU A 121 16.37 24.54 7.28
C LEU A 121 15.09 25.33 7.57
N VAL A 122 14.15 25.33 6.62
CA VAL A 122 12.92 26.12 6.71
C VAL A 122 11.71 25.26 6.40
N VAL A 123 10.75 25.27 7.33
CA VAL A 123 9.38 24.80 7.09
C VAL A 123 8.51 26.01 6.79
N LYS A 124 7.90 26.02 5.61
CA LYS A 124 7.05 27.12 5.14
C LYS A 124 5.68 26.60 4.72
N ARG A 125 4.62 27.23 5.20
CA ARG A 125 3.22 26.90 4.86
C ARG A 125 2.74 27.79 3.72
N PHE A 126 2.04 27.21 2.77
CA PHE A 126 1.34 27.89 1.68
C PHE A 126 -0.11 27.44 1.62
N LYS A 127 -0.89 28.11 0.77
CA LYS A 127 -2.25 27.74 0.41
C LYS A 127 -2.37 27.54 -1.11
N VAL A 128 -3.19 26.58 -1.52
CA VAL A 128 -3.62 26.44 -2.92
C VAL A 128 -4.40 27.67 -3.38
N SER A 129 -4.28 28.02 -4.66
CA SER A 129 -5.06 29.08 -5.28
C SER A 129 -6.51 28.60 -5.57
N SER A 130 -7.29 29.40 -6.30
CA SER A 130 -8.58 28.93 -6.82
C SER A 130 -8.45 27.84 -7.89
N ASP A 131 -7.29 27.75 -8.55
CA ASP A 131 -6.93 26.61 -9.39
C ASP A 131 -6.23 25.57 -8.52
N MET A 132 -6.80 24.37 -8.45
CA MET A 132 -6.26 23.29 -7.63
C MET A 132 -4.83 22.88 -8.02
N ASN A 133 -4.42 23.13 -9.28
CA ASN A 133 -3.10 22.79 -9.81
C ASN A 133 -2.08 23.92 -9.63
N VAL A 134 -2.43 25.02 -8.95
CA VAL A 134 -1.55 26.17 -8.73
C VAL A 134 -1.63 26.64 -7.29
N ALA A 135 -0.49 26.79 -6.62
CA ALA A 135 -0.40 27.40 -5.31
C ALA A 135 -0.50 28.94 -5.39
N ASP A 136 -0.98 29.58 -4.32
CA ASP A 136 -0.85 31.03 -4.16
C ASP A 136 0.54 31.36 -3.57
N PRO A 137 1.51 31.87 -4.36
CA PRO A 137 2.85 32.16 -3.87
C PRO A 137 2.87 33.29 -2.82
N SER A 138 1.85 34.14 -2.78
CA SER A 138 1.76 35.24 -1.82
C SER A 138 1.29 34.79 -0.43
N SER A 139 0.74 33.57 -0.32
CA SER A 139 0.23 33.00 0.93
C SER A 139 1.33 32.48 1.87
N GLY A 140 2.58 32.45 1.41
CA GLY A 140 3.69 31.79 2.09
C GLY A 140 4.03 32.40 3.46
N VAL A 141 3.98 31.59 4.51
CA VAL A 141 4.41 31.98 5.87
C VAL A 141 5.43 30.99 6.41
N VAL A 142 6.50 31.50 7.02
CA VAL A 142 7.50 30.66 7.70
C VAL A 142 6.91 30.14 9.00
N VAL A 143 6.91 28.82 9.17
CA VAL A 143 6.42 28.12 10.36
C VAL A 143 7.58 27.86 11.31
N LEU A 144 8.69 27.34 10.80
CA LEU A 144 9.86 26.99 11.58
C LEU A 144 11.13 27.28 10.78
N THR A 145 12.12 27.87 11.44
CA THR A 145 13.49 28.02 10.92
C THR A 145 14.43 27.35 11.90
N ILE A 146 15.28 26.46 11.40
CA ILE A 146 16.23 25.68 12.19
C ILE A 146 17.64 26.07 11.73
N PRO A 147 18.44 26.70 12.61
CA PRO A 147 19.82 27.00 12.29
C PRO A 147 20.60 25.76 11.90
N HIS A 148 21.31 25.80 10.76
CA HIS A 148 22.17 24.71 10.29
C HIS A 148 23.59 25.25 10.02
N PRO A 149 24.38 25.47 11.09
CA PRO A 149 25.68 26.11 10.98
C PRO A 149 26.78 25.12 10.58
N GLY A 150 27.74 25.60 9.79
CA GLY A 150 29.04 24.96 9.58
C GLY A 150 29.13 24.08 8.35
N GLN A 151 28.16 23.19 8.11
CA GLN A 151 28.18 22.26 6.97
C GLN A 151 26.96 22.42 6.05
N ALA A 152 27.07 21.90 4.82
CA ALA A 152 26.01 21.92 3.82
C ALA A 152 25.42 20.52 3.55
N ASN A 153 25.62 19.60 4.49
CA ASN A 153 25.16 18.22 4.44
C ASN A 153 24.50 17.83 5.77
N HIS A 154 23.88 16.65 5.78
CA HIS A 154 23.01 16.16 6.84
C HIS A 154 21.85 17.12 7.09
N ASN A 155 21.14 17.42 6.02
CA ASN A 155 19.97 18.31 6.05
C ASN A 155 18.68 17.58 6.45
N GLY A 156 18.67 16.24 6.45
CA GLY A 156 17.46 15.42 6.63
C GLY A 156 16.36 15.85 5.66
N GLY A 157 15.16 16.09 6.20
CA GLY A 157 14.20 17.00 5.58
C GLY A 157 12.92 16.40 5.07
N GLU A 158 12.57 15.18 5.47
CA GLU A 158 11.28 14.57 5.13
C GLU A 158 10.21 14.96 6.15
N MET A 159 9.00 15.23 5.66
CA MET A 159 7.86 15.66 6.47
C MET A 159 6.64 14.78 6.23
N HIS A 160 5.98 14.38 7.33
CA HIS A 160 4.68 13.71 7.28
C HIS A 160 3.73 14.25 8.33
N PHE A 161 2.44 14.16 8.05
CA PHE A 161 1.43 14.28 9.09
C PHE A 161 1.16 12.91 9.71
N GLY A 162 1.18 12.86 11.04
CA GLY A 162 0.71 11.68 11.77
C GLY A 162 -0.81 11.60 11.80
N LEU A 163 -1.37 10.43 12.16
CA LEU A 163 -2.82 10.27 12.39
C LEU A 163 -3.35 11.10 13.56
N ASP A 164 -2.46 11.60 14.42
CA ASP A 164 -2.76 12.58 15.48
C ASP A 164 -2.97 14.00 14.94
N GLY A 165 -2.72 14.25 13.66
CA GLY A 165 -2.88 15.54 13.01
C GLY A 165 -1.72 16.51 13.23
N TYR A 166 -0.60 16.05 13.81
CA TYR A 166 0.62 16.84 13.97
C TYR A 166 1.55 16.70 12.77
N LEU A 167 2.34 17.74 12.52
CA LEU A 167 3.39 17.73 11.50
C LEU A 167 4.69 17.22 12.14
N TYR A 168 5.24 16.15 11.56
CA TYR A 168 6.50 15.55 11.93
C TYR A 168 7.57 15.92 10.90
N ILE A 169 8.78 16.22 11.37
CA ILE A 169 9.88 16.74 10.53
C ILE A 169 11.17 16.03 10.94
N SER A 170 11.90 15.47 9.98
CA SER A 170 13.24 14.93 10.24
C SER A 170 14.34 15.96 9.97
N THR A 171 15.37 15.95 10.81
CA THR A 171 16.57 16.77 10.65
C THR A 171 17.82 15.93 10.87
N GLY A 172 18.82 16.10 10.00
CA GLY A 172 20.16 15.55 10.25
C GLY A 172 20.87 16.29 11.37
N ASP A 173 21.94 15.70 11.88
CA ASP A 173 22.75 16.20 13.00
C ASP A 173 23.54 17.48 12.68
N GLY A 174 23.46 17.99 11.45
CA GLY A 174 24.16 19.20 11.02
C GLY A 174 25.48 18.93 10.32
N GLY A 175 25.86 17.66 10.13
CA GLY A 175 27.01 17.29 9.33
C GLY A 175 28.32 17.26 10.10
N GLY A 176 29.38 16.95 9.36
CA GLY A 176 30.68 16.67 9.91
C GLY A 176 30.77 15.23 10.45
N GLY A 177 31.97 14.68 10.45
CA GLY A 177 32.18 13.34 10.97
C GLY A 177 31.95 13.29 12.48
N ASP A 178 31.30 12.22 12.94
CA ASP A 178 31.15 11.86 14.35
C ASP A 178 30.33 12.86 15.20
N ASP A 179 29.43 13.62 14.56
CA ASP A 179 28.58 14.65 15.17
C ASP A 179 29.37 15.51 16.17
N PRO A 180 30.28 16.38 15.69
CA PRO A 180 31.28 17.04 16.54
C PRO A 180 30.65 17.92 17.63
N ASN A 181 29.43 18.42 17.40
CA ASN A 181 28.68 19.25 18.33
C ASN A 181 27.75 18.45 19.25
N ASN A 182 27.72 17.12 19.11
CA ASN A 182 26.80 16.22 19.82
C ASN A 182 25.33 16.62 19.65
N ASN A 183 24.99 17.14 18.47
CA ASN A 183 23.66 17.63 18.15
C ASN A 183 22.62 16.53 18.28
N ALA A 184 22.91 15.30 17.82
CA ALA A 184 21.95 14.19 17.79
C ALA A 184 21.43 13.83 19.19
N GLN A 185 22.29 13.86 20.21
CA GLN A 185 21.94 13.60 21.60
C GLN A 185 21.50 14.87 22.37
N ASN A 186 21.82 16.07 21.88
CA ASN A 186 21.48 17.32 22.54
C ASN A 186 20.02 17.74 22.26
N THR A 187 19.18 17.73 23.30
CA THR A 187 17.75 18.11 23.24
C THR A 187 17.52 19.63 23.20
N ASN A 188 18.56 20.44 23.37
CA ASN A 188 18.47 21.92 23.30
C ASN A 188 18.58 22.46 21.87
N VAL A 189 18.84 21.60 20.89
CA VAL A 189 18.91 21.92 19.46
C VAL A 189 17.98 21.01 18.66
N LEU A 190 17.62 21.47 17.46
CA LEU A 190 16.64 20.79 16.60
C LEU A 190 17.29 19.92 15.51
N LEU A 191 18.61 19.68 15.57
CA LEU A 191 19.36 18.87 14.62
C LEU A 191 19.54 17.44 15.14
N GLY A 192 19.46 16.45 14.25
CA GLY A 192 19.57 15.02 14.56
C GLY A 192 18.34 14.47 15.28
N LYS A 193 17.15 14.85 14.79
CA LYS A 193 15.86 14.65 15.48
C LYS A 193 14.76 14.17 14.52
N ILE A 194 13.73 13.56 15.12
CA ILE A 194 12.35 13.75 14.64
C ILE A 194 11.73 14.83 15.52
N LEU A 195 11.15 15.85 14.89
CA LEU A 195 10.39 16.92 15.53
C LEU A 195 8.89 16.66 15.36
N ARG A 196 8.05 17.17 16.27
CA ARG A 196 6.59 17.09 16.19
C ARG A 196 5.97 18.41 16.63
N ILE A 197 5.27 19.08 15.72
CA ILE A 197 4.65 20.39 15.96
C ILE A 197 3.15 20.41 15.59
N ASN A 198 2.39 21.26 16.28
CA ASN A 198 0.98 21.47 16.03
C ASN A 198 0.75 22.73 15.18
N VAL A 199 0.36 22.54 13.92
CA VAL A 199 0.13 23.62 12.95
C VAL A 199 -1.33 24.06 12.85
N ASN A 200 -2.22 23.51 13.69
CA ASN A 200 -3.66 23.80 13.70
C ASN A 200 -4.06 24.92 14.67
N THR A 201 -3.13 25.44 15.47
CA THR A 201 -3.48 26.27 16.65
C THR A 201 -3.36 27.76 16.44
N SER A 202 -2.71 28.22 15.37
CA SER A 202 -2.49 29.66 15.18
C SER A 202 -2.46 30.09 13.72
N LEU A 203 -3.20 31.16 13.43
CA LEU A 203 -3.11 31.92 12.17
C LEU A 203 -2.14 33.10 12.26
N THR A 204 -1.43 33.26 13.38
CA THR A 204 -0.37 34.27 13.58
C THR A 204 0.95 33.60 13.92
N ALA A 205 2.07 34.26 13.61
CA ALA A 205 3.40 33.77 13.94
C ALA A 205 3.51 33.38 15.44
N PRO A 206 4.16 32.25 15.76
CA PRO A 206 4.97 31.40 14.87
C PRO A 206 4.16 30.39 14.02
N TYR A 207 2.84 30.48 13.95
CA TYR A 207 1.95 29.60 13.14
C TYR A 207 1.94 28.12 13.56
N TYR A 208 2.61 27.77 14.66
CA TYR A 208 2.51 26.49 15.32
C TYR A 208 2.50 26.65 16.84
N SER A 209 2.17 25.57 17.54
CA SER A 209 2.44 25.36 18.96
C SER A 209 3.07 24.00 19.16
N ASN A 210 3.64 23.77 20.34
CA ASN A 210 4.20 22.47 20.70
C ASN A 210 3.10 21.59 21.31
N PRO A 211 2.91 20.33 20.85
CA PRO A 211 2.03 19.38 21.51
C PRO A 211 2.41 19.23 22.99
N ALA A 212 1.40 19.23 23.86
CA ALA A 212 1.61 19.21 25.31
C ALA A 212 2.29 17.92 25.80
N ASP A 213 2.07 16.83 25.06
CA ASP A 213 2.60 15.49 25.30
C ASP A 213 3.94 15.24 24.60
N ASN A 214 4.60 16.26 24.02
CA ASN A 214 5.99 16.10 23.56
C ASN A 214 6.89 15.69 24.74
N PRO A 215 7.80 14.71 24.54
CA PRO A 215 8.48 14.03 25.64
C PRO A 215 9.53 14.88 26.36
N PHE A 216 9.99 15.96 25.73
CA PHE A 216 11.01 16.88 26.25
C PHE A 216 10.41 18.25 26.64
N ASN A 217 9.10 18.31 26.86
CA ASN A 217 8.42 19.55 27.22
C ASN A 217 8.65 19.92 28.70
N GLY A 218 9.05 21.17 28.96
CA GLY A 218 9.08 21.73 30.31
C GLY A 218 10.35 21.44 31.13
N THR A 219 11.37 20.83 30.52
CA THR A 219 12.71 20.73 31.08
C THR A 219 13.52 21.98 30.72
N ASP A 220 14.24 22.56 31.68
CA ASP A 220 15.05 23.76 31.43
C ASP A 220 16.07 23.56 30.31
N GLY A 221 15.94 24.34 29.23
CA GLY A 221 16.84 24.35 28.08
C GLY A 221 16.37 23.53 26.88
N GLU A 222 15.51 22.53 27.09
CA GLU A 222 15.08 21.60 26.03
C GLU A 222 14.15 22.27 25.03
N LYS A 223 14.22 21.80 23.78
CA LYS A 223 13.35 22.24 22.71
C LYS A 223 12.07 21.41 22.71
N ASN A 224 10.96 22.06 23.04
CA ASN A 224 9.65 21.45 23.12
C ASN A 224 9.17 20.85 21.80
N GLU A 225 9.78 21.16 20.66
CA GLU A 225 9.50 20.57 19.34
C GLU A 225 10.00 19.12 19.22
N VAL A 226 10.97 18.70 20.03
CA VAL A 226 11.64 17.40 19.89
C VAL A 226 10.71 16.25 20.24
N PHE A 227 10.63 15.26 19.36
CA PHE A 227 9.84 14.04 19.52
C PHE A 227 10.71 12.79 19.73
N ALA A 228 11.79 12.67 18.96
CA ALA A 228 12.79 11.61 19.09
C ALA A 228 14.19 12.15 18.79
N VAL A 229 15.20 11.49 19.32
CA VAL A 229 16.61 11.92 19.30
C VAL A 229 17.53 10.83 18.76
N GLY A 230 18.81 11.17 18.56
CA GLY A 230 19.85 10.20 18.27
C GLY A 230 19.87 9.71 16.83
N LEU A 231 19.55 10.60 15.87
CA LEU A 231 19.60 10.32 14.43
C LEU A 231 20.75 11.07 13.77
N ARG A 232 21.35 10.49 12.73
CA ARG A 232 22.48 11.08 12.00
C ARG A 232 22.03 11.92 10.82
N ASN A 233 21.45 11.29 9.81
CA ASN A 233 20.85 11.94 8.64
C ASN A 233 19.61 11.15 8.17
N PRO A 234 18.47 11.30 8.87
CA PRO A 234 17.21 10.64 8.52
C PRO A 234 16.59 11.27 7.26
N PHE A 235 17.07 10.85 6.09
CA PHE A 235 16.77 11.47 4.79
C PHE A 235 15.36 11.14 4.28
N ARG A 236 14.98 9.85 4.17
CA ARG A 236 13.58 9.43 3.98
C ARG A 236 13.14 8.52 5.12
N TRP A 237 11.92 8.76 5.55
CA TRP A 237 11.23 8.02 6.58
C TRP A 237 9.74 8.06 6.27
N SER A 238 8.94 7.19 6.87
CA SER A 238 7.50 7.15 6.61
C SER A 238 6.72 6.65 7.82
N PHE A 239 5.43 6.96 7.84
CA PHE A 239 4.46 6.21 8.61
C PHE A 239 3.87 5.11 7.74
N ASP A 240 3.79 3.88 8.25
CA ASP A 240 2.94 2.89 7.64
C ASP A 240 1.48 3.34 7.76
N ARG A 241 0.83 3.65 6.64
CA ARG A 241 -0.56 4.15 6.62
C ARG A 241 -1.59 3.26 7.31
N GLN A 242 -1.30 1.97 7.52
CA GLN A 242 -2.20 1.05 8.21
C GLN A 242 -1.96 0.98 9.72
N THR A 243 -0.70 0.92 10.16
CA THR A 243 -0.34 0.71 11.58
C THR A 243 0.10 1.98 12.29
N ASN A 244 0.46 3.01 11.52
CA ASN A 244 1.11 4.24 11.95
C ASN A 244 2.50 3.99 12.60
N ASP A 245 3.11 2.84 12.32
CA ASP A 245 4.50 2.56 12.69
C ASP A 245 5.43 3.51 11.93
N MET A 246 6.46 3.99 12.63
CA MET A 246 7.47 4.88 12.06
C MET A 246 8.64 4.06 11.54
N TRP A 247 8.99 4.28 10.28
CA TRP A 247 10.11 3.67 9.56
C TRP A 247 11.08 4.73 9.13
N ILE A 248 12.37 4.59 9.42
CA ILE A 248 13.38 5.62 9.15
C ILE A 248 14.57 4.98 8.46
N GLY A 249 14.96 5.47 7.28
CA GLY A 249 16.31 5.27 6.75
C GLY A 249 17.23 6.32 7.35
N ASP A 250 18.24 5.91 8.10
CA ASP A 250 19.23 6.81 8.71
C ASP A 250 20.63 6.53 8.15
N VAL A 251 21.22 7.54 7.49
CA VAL A 251 22.48 7.36 6.76
C VAL A 251 23.64 7.19 7.72
N GLY A 252 24.40 6.11 7.51
CA GLY A 252 25.59 5.75 8.29
C GLY A 252 26.78 6.70 8.14
N GLN A 253 27.73 6.61 9.06
CA GLN A 253 28.97 7.37 9.04
C GLN A 253 30.05 6.68 8.20
N GLY A 254 30.28 5.39 8.45
CA GLY A 254 31.36 4.64 7.83
C GLY A 254 31.48 3.17 8.27
N ALA A 255 30.57 2.67 9.12
CA ALA A 255 30.45 1.25 9.45
C ALA A 255 29.16 0.66 8.91
N GLU A 256 27.99 1.24 9.20
CA GLU A 256 26.69 0.61 8.96
C GLU A 256 25.66 1.64 8.47
N GLU A 257 24.87 1.28 7.45
CA GLU A 257 23.62 1.94 7.10
C GLU A 257 22.46 1.36 7.94
N GLU A 258 21.45 2.17 8.22
CA GLU A 258 20.39 1.80 9.18
C GLU A 258 18.97 1.94 8.62
N ILE A 259 18.15 0.91 8.87
CA ILE A 259 16.69 1.01 8.79
C ILE A 259 16.14 0.80 10.20
N ASN A 260 15.57 1.87 10.74
CA ASN A 260 14.95 1.91 12.06
C ASN A 260 13.44 1.71 11.95
N ARG A 261 12.85 0.99 12.91
CA ARG A 261 11.39 0.83 13.05
C ARG A 261 10.97 0.99 14.49
N ARG A 262 9.92 1.78 14.73
CA ARG A 262 9.21 1.84 16.03
C ARG A 262 7.72 1.76 15.82
N THR A 263 7.04 1.03 16.69
CA THR A 263 5.58 1.00 16.65
C THR A 263 4.99 2.37 17.01
N ALA A 264 3.79 2.66 16.53
CA ALA A 264 3.07 3.89 16.88
C ALA A 264 2.99 4.13 18.40
N LEU A 265 2.90 3.06 19.20
CA LEU A 265 2.78 3.12 20.66
C LEU A 265 4.10 3.39 21.39
N THR A 266 5.24 3.13 20.73
CA THR A 266 6.55 3.11 21.38
C THR A 266 7.54 4.11 20.79
N THR A 267 7.15 4.90 19.79
CA THR A 267 8.07 5.85 19.13
C THR A 267 8.29 7.14 19.92
N LEU A 268 7.37 7.50 20.84
CA LEU A 268 7.46 8.71 21.65
C LEU A 268 8.73 8.69 22.53
N GLY A 269 9.59 9.71 22.37
CA GLY A 269 10.81 9.88 23.17
C GLY A 269 11.92 8.89 22.82
N ALA A 270 11.82 8.19 21.68
CA ALA A 270 12.84 7.25 21.23
C ALA A 270 14.21 7.93 21.08
N ASN A 271 15.26 7.21 21.50
CA ASN A 271 16.65 7.57 21.24
C ASN A 271 17.27 6.49 20.33
N TYR A 272 17.56 6.85 19.08
CA TYR A 272 18.10 5.92 18.07
C TYR A 272 19.62 5.71 18.19
N GLY A 273 20.26 6.39 19.14
CA GLY A 273 21.62 6.04 19.58
C GLY A 273 22.75 6.81 18.92
N TRP A 274 22.60 7.43 17.75
CA TRP A 274 23.67 8.24 17.16
C TRP A 274 24.01 9.44 18.06
N ARG A 275 25.27 9.75 18.36
CA ARG A 275 26.55 9.18 17.90
C ARG A 275 27.16 8.06 18.77
N CYS A 276 26.43 7.65 19.80
CA CYS A 276 26.86 6.62 20.74
C CYS A 276 27.02 5.25 20.06
N TYR A 277 26.11 4.96 19.14
CA TYR A 277 26.10 3.74 18.33
C TYR A 277 25.93 4.09 16.84
N GLU A 278 26.54 3.26 16.00
CA GLU A 278 26.33 3.21 14.54
C GLU A 278 25.91 1.77 14.22
N GLY A 279 24.70 1.61 13.68
CA GLY A 279 23.99 0.35 13.66
C GLY A 279 23.83 -0.20 15.08
N ASN A 280 24.30 -1.43 15.27
CA ASN A 280 24.34 -2.09 16.59
C ASN A 280 25.72 -1.98 17.26
N GLY A 281 26.68 -1.30 16.63
CA GLY A 281 28.05 -1.19 17.09
C GLY A 281 28.28 0.05 17.94
N ALA A 282 28.97 -0.09 19.07
CA ALA A 282 29.41 1.06 19.85
C ALA A 282 30.40 1.93 19.05
N HIS A 283 30.16 3.24 19.03
CA HIS A 283 30.98 4.22 18.29
C HIS A 283 31.67 5.21 19.24
N ILE A 284 30.98 6.25 19.70
CA ILE A 284 31.50 7.23 20.67
C ILE A 284 30.64 7.20 21.94
N THR A 285 30.99 6.33 22.88
CA THR A 285 30.19 6.08 24.09
C THR A 285 30.51 7.04 25.26
N GLY A 286 31.56 7.86 25.13
CA GLY A 286 31.92 8.83 26.16
C GLY A 286 30.83 9.89 26.36
N GLY A 287 30.20 9.91 27.54
CA GLY A 287 29.12 10.84 27.85
C GLY A 287 27.73 10.40 27.38
N CYS A 288 27.62 9.16 26.88
CA CYS A 288 26.35 8.57 26.48
C CYS A 288 25.59 7.94 27.65
N ALA A 289 24.28 7.83 27.46
CA ALA A 289 23.41 7.02 28.31
C ALA A 289 23.80 5.52 28.29
N ASP A 290 23.21 4.77 29.22
CA ASP A 290 23.28 3.31 29.22
C ASP A 290 22.68 2.72 27.94
N GLU A 291 23.24 1.61 27.43
CA GLU A 291 22.81 0.95 26.20
C GLU A 291 21.30 0.66 26.18
N SER A 292 20.73 0.30 27.34
CA SER A 292 19.30 -0.01 27.50
C SER A 292 18.35 1.16 27.19
N GLN A 293 18.88 2.38 27.06
CA GLN A 293 18.11 3.57 26.71
C GLN A 293 18.06 3.84 25.20
N PHE A 294 18.79 3.07 24.39
CA PHE A 294 18.80 3.21 22.94
C PHE A 294 17.87 2.20 22.26
N HIS A 295 17.47 2.54 21.04
CA HIS A 295 16.65 1.71 20.19
C HIS A 295 17.40 1.43 18.90
N PHE A 296 17.83 0.19 18.77
CA PHE A 296 18.61 -0.26 17.64
C PHE A 296 17.78 -0.47 16.37
N PRO A 297 18.41 -0.35 15.19
CA PRO A 297 17.76 -0.58 13.90
C PRO A 297 17.18 -1.99 13.78
N ILE A 298 16.09 -2.11 13.03
CA ILE A 298 15.51 -3.43 12.68
C ILE A 298 16.35 -4.13 11.60
N HIS A 299 17.10 -3.36 10.82
CA HIS A 299 18.02 -3.86 9.81
C HIS A 299 19.22 -2.92 9.66
N THR A 300 20.42 -3.50 9.56
CA THR A 300 21.65 -2.77 9.23
C THR A 300 22.39 -3.49 8.11
N TYR A 301 23.25 -2.76 7.41
CA TYR A 301 24.16 -3.35 6.43
C TYR A 301 25.45 -2.54 6.28
N PRO A 302 26.60 -3.20 5.98
CA PRO A 302 27.89 -2.50 5.98
C PRO A 302 28.01 -1.41 4.92
N THR A 303 28.54 -0.26 5.32
CA THR A 303 28.94 0.82 4.41
C THR A 303 30.29 0.53 3.73
N GLY A 304 30.61 1.29 2.68
CA GLY A 304 31.90 1.20 1.97
C GLY A 304 32.07 -0.08 1.15
N SER A 305 30.99 -0.84 0.97
CA SER A 305 30.93 -2.01 0.11
C SER A 305 30.27 -1.65 -1.24
N ALA A 306 30.29 -2.58 -2.19
CA ALA A 306 29.48 -2.43 -3.41
C ALA A 306 27.96 -2.51 -3.14
N ALA A 307 27.56 -3.00 -1.96
CA ALA A 307 26.17 -3.26 -1.57
C ALA A 307 25.59 -2.19 -0.61
N GLY A 308 26.39 -1.22 -0.16
CA GLY A 308 25.89 -0.22 0.80
C GLY A 308 26.81 0.98 0.99
N GLN A 309 26.24 2.18 0.83
CA GLN A 309 26.93 3.46 0.95
C GLN A 309 26.04 4.60 1.46
N SER A 310 24.73 4.55 1.26
CA SER A 310 23.80 5.60 1.68
C SER A 310 22.37 5.08 1.60
N VAL A 311 21.78 4.70 2.73
CA VAL A 311 20.37 4.31 2.80
C VAL A 311 19.49 5.50 2.47
N VAL A 312 18.48 5.27 1.64
CA VAL A 312 17.48 6.30 1.35
C VAL A 312 16.38 6.24 2.39
N GLY A 313 15.89 5.04 2.68
CA GLY A 313 14.62 4.82 3.36
C GLY A 313 13.57 4.26 2.38
N GLY A 314 12.31 4.22 2.81
CA GLY A 314 11.26 3.53 2.07
C GLY A 314 9.89 3.59 2.74
N ILE A 315 8.94 2.83 2.19
CA ILE A 315 7.56 2.76 2.69
C ILE A 315 7.09 1.31 2.81
N VAL A 316 6.10 1.09 3.67
CA VAL A 316 5.36 -0.18 3.71
C VAL A 316 4.33 -0.18 2.59
N TYR A 317 4.42 -1.12 1.66
CA TYR A 317 3.47 -1.19 0.55
C TYR A 317 2.08 -1.58 1.07
N ARG A 318 1.09 -0.72 0.80
CA ARG A 318 -0.32 -0.90 1.20
C ARG A 318 -1.30 -0.80 0.03
N GLY A 319 -0.79 -0.76 -1.20
CA GLY A 319 -1.57 -0.75 -2.43
C GLY A 319 -2.30 -2.07 -2.71
N VAL A 320 -3.07 -2.05 -3.77
CA VAL A 320 -3.94 -3.15 -4.20
C VAL A 320 -3.46 -3.85 -5.45
N GLN A 321 -2.59 -3.23 -6.27
CA GLN A 321 -2.08 -3.83 -7.50
C GLN A 321 -1.24 -5.08 -7.24
N SER A 322 -0.34 -5.04 -6.25
CA SER A 322 0.55 -6.14 -5.91
C SER A 322 0.27 -6.74 -4.52
N PRO A 323 -0.81 -7.53 -4.32
CA PRO A 323 -1.19 -8.09 -3.01
C PRO A 323 -0.10 -8.88 -2.29
N LEU A 324 0.87 -9.45 -3.01
CA LEU A 324 1.98 -10.22 -2.42
C LEU A 324 3.02 -9.33 -1.74
N LEU A 325 3.13 -8.06 -2.13
CA LEU A 325 4.01 -7.08 -1.51
C LEU A 325 3.33 -6.38 -0.33
N ARG A 326 2.02 -6.58 -0.11
CA ARG A 326 1.29 -5.85 0.92
C ARG A 326 1.84 -6.19 2.31
N GLY A 327 2.19 -5.13 3.04
CA GLY A 327 2.79 -5.19 4.36
C GLY A 327 4.32 -5.33 4.37
N TYR A 328 4.98 -5.46 3.21
CA TYR A 328 6.43 -5.37 3.16
C TYR A 328 6.86 -3.90 3.14
N TYR A 329 7.81 -3.56 4.00
CA TYR A 329 8.63 -2.37 3.85
C TYR A 329 9.60 -2.58 2.70
N ILE A 330 9.69 -1.61 1.80
CA ILE A 330 10.63 -1.60 0.68
C ILE A 330 11.40 -0.28 0.75
N GLY A 331 12.70 -0.37 1.01
CA GLY A 331 13.64 0.74 0.92
C GLY A 331 14.83 0.40 0.03
N THR A 332 15.73 1.34 -0.16
CA THR A 332 16.90 1.16 -1.04
C THR A 332 18.14 1.84 -0.51
N ASP A 333 19.29 1.36 -0.96
CA ASP A 333 20.54 2.10 -0.96
C ASP A 333 20.65 2.97 -2.22
N PHE A 334 21.10 4.22 -2.07
CA PHE A 334 21.18 5.22 -3.13
C PHE A 334 22.17 4.84 -4.24
N TYR A 335 23.30 4.24 -3.89
CA TYR A 335 24.39 4.02 -4.84
C TYR A 335 24.33 2.66 -5.51
N SER A 336 24.13 1.61 -4.73
CA SER A 336 24.00 0.24 -5.25
C SER A 336 22.65 0.00 -5.93
N GLY A 337 21.60 0.67 -5.45
CA GLY A 337 20.22 0.38 -5.85
C GLY A 337 19.70 -0.95 -5.28
N ASP A 338 20.39 -1.57 -4.34
CA ASP A 338 19.91 -2.78 -3.68
C ASP A 338 18.62 -2.46 -2.89
N LEU A 339 17.57 -3.25 -3.12
CA LEU A 339 16.28 -3.10 -2.46
C LEU A 339 16.25 -3.93 -1.18
N HIS A 340 16.01 -3.27 -0.06
CA HIS A 340 15.87 -3.87 1.26
C HIS A 340 14.39 -4.10 1.56
N ILE A 341 13.99 -5.37 1.57
CA ILE A 341 12.60 -5.80 1.72
C ILE A 341 12.44 -6.46 3.09
N ILE A 342 11.63 -5.85 3.96
CA ILE A 342 11.46 -6.25 5.37
C ILE A 342 9.98 -6.52 5.63
N GLY A 343 9.65 -7.65 6.25
CA GLY A 343 8.28 -7.97 6.69
C GLY A 343 7.83 -9.37 6.24
N PRO A 344 6.51 -9.57 6.00
CA PRO A 344 5.46 -8.56 6.01
C PRO A 344 5.05 -8.16 7.44
N PHE A 345 4.47 -6.97 7.59
CA PHE A 345 3.91 -6.44 8.85
C PHE A 345 2.40 -6.25 8.68
N ASN A 346 1.65 -7.33 8.63
CA ASN A 346 0.18 -7.30 8.59
C ASN A 346 -0.44 -7.28 9.99
N ASP A 347 0.28 -7.77 10.99
CA ASP A 347 -0.08 -7.79 12.40
C ASP A 347 1.10 -7.29 13.27
N PRO A 348 0.85 -6.60 14.41
CA PRO A 348 1.89 -6.24 15.36
C PRO A 348 2.78 -7.39 15.85
N GLU A 349 2.27 -8.64 15.86
CA GLU A 349 3.02 -9.83 16.27
C GLU A 349 3.86 -10.46 15.13
N ASP A 350 3.79 -9.93 13.91
CA ASP A 350 4.51 -10.51 12.78
C ASP A 350 6.03 -10.47 12.99
N VAL A 351 6.66 -11.63 12.79
CA VAL A 351 8.12 -11.75 12.78
C VAL A 351 8.64 -11.26 11.44
N ALA A 352 9.45 -10.20 11.48
CA ALA A 352 10.07 -9.65 10.29
C ALA A 352 11.02 -10.66 9.64
N THR A 353 10.88 -10.87 8.32
CA THR A 353 11.95 -11.44 7.51
C THR A 353 12.58 -10.33 6.69
N THR A 354 13.92 -10.31 6.64
CA THR A 354 14.66 -9.35 5.82
C THR A 354 15.28 -10.08 4.64
N SER A 355 15.20 -9.42 3.48
CA SER A 355 15.76 -9.92 2.24
C SER A 355 16.24 -8.75 1.39
N VAL A 356 17.31 -8.97 0.63
CA VAL A 356 17.92 -7.94 -0.22
C VAL A 356 17.82 -8.42 -1.66
N LEU A 357 17.25 -7.57 -2.52
CA LEU A 357 17.15 -7.81 -3.95
C LEU A 357 18.08 -6.85 -4.67
N SER A 358 19.14 -7.37 -5.28
CA SER A 358 19.99 -6.55 -6.12
C SER A 358 19.24 -6.05 -7.34
N SER A 359 19.39 -4.77 -7.64
CA SER A 359 18.65 -4.11 -8.70
C SER A 359 19.53 -3.12 -9.48
N THR A 360 18.97 -2.51 -10.51
CA THR A 360 19.61 -1.43 -11.26
C THR A 360 19.04 -0.05 -10.92
N TYR A 361 18.14 0.03 -9.93
CA TYR A 361 17.48 1.26 -9.49
C TYR A 361 18.42 2.08 -8.60
N THR A 362 19.51 2.57 -9.19
CA THR A 362 20.44 3.48 -8.49
C THR A 362 19.91 4.91 -8.49
N SER A 363 20.45 5.77 -7.63
CA SER A 363 20.07 7.18 -7.47
C SER A 363 18.58 7.40 -7.19
N ILE A 364 17.92 6.44 -6.52
CA ILE A 364 16.57 6.65 -6.02
C ILE A 364 16.63 7.64 -4.85
N SER A 365 15.87 8.72 -4.90
CA SER A 365 15.81 9.77 -3.87
C SER A 365 14.60 9.64 -2.95
N ASP A 366 13.58 8.86 -3.35
CA ASP A 366 12.35 8.69 -2.58
C ASP A 366 11.56 7.46 -3.04
N PHE A 367 10.81 6.88 -2.10
CA PHE A 367 9.67 6.02 -2.39
C PHE A 367 8.42 6.71 -1.86
N GLY A 368 7.52 7.11 -2.76
CA GLY A 368 6.25 7.71 -2.39
C GLY A 368 5.08 6.82 -2.77
N GLU A 369 3.88 7.30 -2.51
CA GLU A 369 2.65 6.57 -2.78
C GLU A 369 1.54 7.46 -3.35
N SER A 370 0.58 6.87 -4.05
CA SER A 370 -0.70 7.49 -4.44
C SER A 370 -1.74 7.38 -3.31
N GLU A 371 -2.92 8.00 -3.47
CA GLU A 371 -3.95 7.99 -2.41
C GLU A 371 -4.42 6.56 -2.12
N ASN A 372 -4.49 5.71 -3.14
CA ASN A 372 -4.82 4.28 -3.01
C ASN A 372 -3.65 3.38 -2.54
N GLY A 373 -2.44 3.92 -2.35
CA GLY A 373 -1.29 3.23 -1.75
C GLY A 373 -0.40 2.48 -2.72
N GLU A 374 -0.53 2.77 -4.02
CA GLU A 374 0.41 2.28 -5.00
C GLU A 374 1.73 3.01 -4.86
N MET A 375 2.83 2.26 -4.96
CA MET A 375 4.17 2.75 -4.67
C MET A 375 4.83 3.29 -5.93
N PHE A 376 5.59 4.37 -5.75
CA PHE A 376 6.46 4.96 -6.74
C PHE A 376 7.90 4.98 -6.26
N ALA A 377 8.84 4.88 -7.20
CA ALA A 377 10.26 5.13 -6.97
C ALA A 377 10.69 6.39 -7.74
N VAL A 378 11.36 7.31 -7.07
CA VAL A 378 11.81 8.59 -7.64
C VAL A 378 13.29 8.50 -7.95
N GLN A 379 13.70 8.57 -9.22
CA GLN A 379 15.10 8.54 -9.62
C GLN A 379 15.64 9.95 -9.90
N LEU A 380 16.57 10.39 -9.05
CA LEU A 380 17.16 11.72 -9.09
C LEU A 380 17.99 11.97 -10.35
N SER A 381 18.83 11.00 -10.73
CA SER A 381 19.86 11.18 -11.77
C SER A 381 19.29 11.31 -13.18
N THR A 382 18.20 10.61 -13.48
CA THR A 382 17.57 10.61 -14.82
C THR A 382 16.33 11.50 -14.89
N GLY A 383 15.79 11.95 -13.74
CA GLY A 383 14.55 12.70 -13.71
C GLY A 383 13.33 11.85 -14.04
N THR A 384 13.29 10.63 -13.52
CA THR A 384 12.25 9.64 -13.84
C THR A 384 11.51 9.21 -12.58
N ILE A 385 10.17 9.15 -12.66
CA ILE A 385 9.33 8.45 -11.68
C ILE A 385 8.97 7.09 -12.27
N TYR A 386 9.11 6.06 -11.45
CA TYR A 386 8.65 4.72 -11.77
C TYR A 386 7.48 4.34 -10.89
N ALA A 387 6.48 3.64 -11.44
CA ALA A 387 5.43 3.00 -10.67
C ALA A 387 5.79 1.54 -10.41
N LEU A 388 5.47 1.04 -9.22
CA LEU A 388 5.59 -0.39 -8.92
C LEU A 388 4.74 -1.16 -9.94
N SER A 389 5.36 -2.13 -10.59
CA SER A 389 4.69 -3.01 -11.54
C SER A 389 4.58 -4.42 -10.99
N ASP A 390 3.46 -5.06 -11.33
CA ASP A 390 3.24 -6.46 -10.97
C ASP A 390 4.34 -7.33 -11.55
N SER A 391 5.17 -7.87 -10.67
CA SER A 391 6.08 -8.94 -11.01
C SER A 391 5.28 -10.25 -11.01
N GLU A 392 4.88 -10.66 -12.21
CA GLU A 392 4.15 -11.88 -12.53
C GLU A 392 2.70 -11.96 -12.00
N PRO A 393 1.73 -12.33 -12.86
CA PRO A 393 0.35 -12.46 -12.43
C PRO A 393 0.22 -13.58 -11.39
N LEU A 394 -0.69 -13.38 -10.43
CA LEU A 394 -1.16 -14.47 -9.58
C LEU A 394 -1.58 -15.66 -10.48
N PRO A 395 -1.28 -16.92 -10.10
CA PRO A 395 -1.69 -18.12 -10.85
C PRO A 395 -3.19 -18.11 -11.21
N VAL A 396 -4.01 -17.44 -10.39
CA VAL A 396 -5.38 -17.11 -10.73
C VAL A 396 -5.75 -15.70 -10.28
N THR A 397 -6.42 -14.97 -11.17
CA THR A 397 -7.00 -13.65 -10.85
C THR A 397 -8.52 -13.73 -10.86
N LEU A 398 -9.13 -13.54 -9.68
CA LEU A 398 -10.57 -13.61 -9.48
C LEU A 398 -11.23 -12.26 -9.80
N MET A 399 -12.11 -12.23 -10.81
CA MET A 399 -12.87 -11.05 -11.21
C MET A 399 -14.05 -10.79 -10.27
N ASN A 400 -14.79 -11.83 -9.91
CA ASN A 400 -15.93 -11.75 -9.01
C ASN A 400 -16.14 -13.07 -8.27
N PHE A 401 -16.79 -13.02 -7.10
CA PHE A 401 -17.34 -14.18 -6.40
C PHE A 401 -18.61 -13.74 -5.69
N THR A 402 -19.73 -14.36 -6.05
CA THR A 402 -21.06 -13.96 -5.60
C THR A 402 -21.88 -15.20 -5.25
N GLY A 403 -22.95 -14.99 -4.48
CA GLY A 403 -23.83 -16.04 -4.03
C GLY A 403 -25.28 -15.58 -4.11
N THR A 404 -26.16 -16.46 -4.59
CA THR A 404 -27.60 -16.23 -4.64
C THR A 404 -28.29 -17.33 -3.83
N GLN A 405 -29.12 -16.93 -2.88
CA GLN A 405 -29.83 -17.87 -2.01
C GLN A 405 -31.26 -18.10 -2.54
N SER A 406 -31.66 -19.37 -2.65
CA SER A 406 -33.04 -19.82 -2.77
C SER A 406 -33.52 -20.43 -1.45
N TYR A 407 -34.78 -20.89 -1.39
CA TYR A 407 -35.34 -21.53 -0.20
C TYR A 407 -34.56 -22.78 0.25
N GLU A 408 -33.94 -23.52 -0.67
CA GLU A 408 -33.33 -24.83 -0.40
C GLU A 408 -31.83 -24.90 -0.71
N ALA A 409 -31.28 -23.90 -1.40
CA ALA A 409 -29.88 -23.91 -1.82
C ALA A 409 -29.27 -22.51 -1.94
N VAL A 410 -27.94 -22.47 -1.91
CA VAL A 410 -27.15 -21.31 -2.32
C VAL A 410 -26.41 -21.68 -3.60
N ARG A 411 -26.56 -20.87 -4.64
CA ARG A 411 -25.75 -20.95 -5.85
C ARG A 411 -24.66 -19.90 -5.80
N LEU A 412 -23.42 -20.36 -5.79
CA LEU A 412 -22.20 -19.57 -5.86
C LEU A 412 -21.76 -19.47 -7.32
N THR A 413 -21.31 -18.29 -7.73
CA THR A 413 -20.74 -18.03 -9.06
C THR A 413 -19.51 -17.18 -8.93
N TRP A 414 -18.49 -17.46 -9.76
CA TRP A 414 -17.30 -16.63 -9.85
C TRP A 414 -16.72 -16.65 -11.24
N GLU A 415 -15.91 -15.64 -11.54
CA GLU A 415 -15.20 -15.51 -12.80
C GLU A 415 -13.74 -15.21 -12.53
N THR A 416 -12.88 -15.76 -13.38
CA THR A 416 -11.44 -15.46 -13.41
C THR A 416 -11.12 -14.65 -14.67
N THR A 417 -10.06 -13.84 -14.62
CA THR A 417 -9.48 -13.19 -15.79
C THR A 417 -8.25 -13.93 -16.33
N LEU A 418 -7.67 -14.81 -15.52
CA LEU A 418 -6.45 -15.55 -15.84
C LEU A 418 -6.34 -16.79 -14.95
N GLU A 419 -5.88 -17.91 -15.52
CA GLU A 419 -5.55 -19.15 -14.82
C GLU A 419 -4.29 -19.76 -15.44
N THR A 420 -3.16 -19.68 -14.74
CA THR A 420 -1.84 -20.21 -15.12
C THR A 420 -1.29 -20.97 -13.92
N ASP A 421 -0.84 -22.22 -14.08
CA ASP A 421 -0.33 -23.06 -12.99
C ASP A 421 -1.30 -23.21 -11.78
N PHE A 422 -2.60 -23.05 -12.05
CA PHE A 422 -3.68 -23.08 -11.08
C PHE A 422 -4.45 -24.41 -11.13
N ARG A 423 -4.66 -25.02 -9.95
CA ARG A 423 -5.25 -26.36 -9.85
C ARG A 423 -6.76 -26.34 -9.67
N GLN A 424 -7.26 -25.73 -8.59
CA GLN A 424 -8.66 -25.90 -8.20
C GLN A 424 -9.15 -24.82 -7.22
N PHE A 425 -10.48 -24.66 -7.15
CA PHE A 425 -11.17 -23.94 -6.09
C PHE A 425 -11.73 -24.93 -5.06
N ASP A 426 -11.37 -24.77 -3.81
CA ASP A 426 -12.00 -25.40 -2.67
C ASP A 426 -13.05 -24.47 -2.08
N ILE A 427 -14.33 -24.85 -2.16
CA ILE A 427 -15.45 -24.05 -1.69
C ILE A 427 -15.64 -24.32 -0.21
N GLU A 428 -15.58 -23.28 0.61
CA GLU A 428 -15.77 -23.39 2.05
C GLU A 428 -16.99 -22.61 2.54
N TYR A 429 -17.69 -23.18 3.52
CA TYR A 429 -18.90 -22.64 4.13
C TYR A 429 -18.75 -22.50 5.63
N SER A 430 -19.34 -21.44 6.17
CA SER A 430 -19.47 -21.20 7.60
C SER A 430 -20.87 -20.68 7.95
N SER A 431 -21.41 -21.11 9.08
CA SER A 431 -22.64 -20.58 9.67
C SER A 431 -22.40 -19.40 10.63
N ASN A 432 -21.13 -19.11 10.98
CA ASN A 432 -20.76 -18.11 11.98
C ASN A 432 -19.59 -17.21 11.57
N ALA A 433 -19.14 -17.29 10.32
CA ALA A 433 -17.98 -16.59 9.75
C ALA A 433 -16.63 -16.85 10.44
N LYS A 434 -16.54 -17.81 11.38
CA LYS A 434 -15.32 -18.13 12.13
C LYS A 434 -14.76 -19.50 11.77
N VAL A 435 -15.63 -20.50 11.66
CA VAL A 435 -15.25 -21.88 11.34
C VAL A 435 -15.73 -22.22 9.94
N PHE A 436 -14.79 -22.38 9.00
CA PHE A 436 -15.07 -22.72 7.62
C PHE A 436 -14.78 -24.19 7.36
N ASN A 437 -15.77 -24.88 6.81
CA ASN A 437 -15.65 -26.27 6.39
C ASN A 437 -15.69 -26.33 4.87
N LYS A 438 -14.80 -27.12 4.28
CA LYS A 438 -14.82 -27.40 2.85
C LYS A 438 -16.09 -28.20 2.50
N ILE A 439 -16.88 -27.66 1.59
CA ILE A 439 -18.15 -28.25 1.11
C ILE A 439 -18.07 -28.73 -0.34
N GLY A 440 -17.01 -28.40 -1.06
CA GLY A 440 -16.78 -28.92 -2.40
C GLY A 440 -15.45 -28.46 -3.01
N THR A 441 -15.15 -29.03 -4.17
CA THR A 441 -14.03 -28.63 -5.03
C THR A 441 -14.53 -28.44 -6.44
N VAL A 442 -14.04 -27.42 -7.11
CA VAL A 442 -14.23 -27.19 -8.55
C VAL A 442 -12.85 -27.04 -9.17
N GLU A 443 -12.50 -27.98 -10.04
CA GLU A 443 -11.22 -27.98 -10.77
C GLU A 443 -11.11 -26.74 -11.67
N SER A 444 -9.90 -26.22 -11.78
CA SER A 444 -9.54 -25.16 -12.72
C SER A 444 -9.74 -25.63 -14.16
N ARG A 445 -10.11 -24.70 -15.05
CA ARG A 445 -10.14 -24.94 -16.50
C ARG A 445 -8.79 -24.64 -17.15
N LYS A 446 -7.83 -24.09 -16.41
CA LYS A 446 -6.48 -23.72 -16.85
C LYS A 446 -6.50 -22.82 -18.10
N ASN A 447 -7.45 -21.88 -18.14
CA ASN A 447 -7.59 -20.96 -19.26
C ASN A 447 -6.82 -19.65 -19.02
N SER A 448 -5.88 -19.35 -19.91
CA SER A 448 -5.07 -18.12 -19.87
C SER A 448 -5.85 -16.82 -20.14
N THR A 449 -7.15 -16.93 -20.42
CA THR A 449 -8.08 -15.79 -20.61
C THR A 449 -9.22 -15.75 -19.58
N GLY A 450 -9.13 -16.60 -18.55
CA GLY A 450 -10.15 -16.68 -17.51
C GLY A 450 -11.34 -17.59 -17.84
N SER A 451 -12.22 -17.80 -16.88
CA SER A 451 -13.36 -18.73 -16.96
C SER A 451 -14.45 -18.39 -15.95
N SER A 452 -15.69 -18.74 -16.28
CA SER A 452 -16.82 -18.64 -15.36
C SER A 452 -17.15 -19.99 -14.72
N TYR A 453 -17.38 -19.97 -13.41
CA TYR A 453 -17.60 -21.13 -12.57
C TYR A 453 -18.87 -21.00 -11.73
N GLN A 454 -19.36 -22.15 -11.27
CA GLN A 454 -20.49 -22.21 -10.37
C GLN A 454 -20.40 -23.40 -9.41
N PHE A 455 -20.99 -23.24 -8.23
CA PHE A 455 -21.13 -24.29 -7.25
C PHE A 455 -22.45 -24.14 -6.50
N SER A 456 -23.14 -25.25 -6.22
CA SER A 456 -24.41 -25.24 -5.48
C SER A 456 -24.26 -25.93 -4.14
N HIS A 457 -24.72 -25.27 -3.07
CA HIS A 457 -24.74 -25.80 -1.72
C HIS A 457 -26.17 -25.90 -1.21
N ILE A 458 -26.63 -27.11 -0.90
CA ILE A 458 -27.96 -27.33 -0.29
C ILE A 458 -27.90 -26.89 1.16
N ILE A 459 -28.83 -26.03 1.58
CA ILE A 459 -28.86 -25.47 2.93
C ILE A 459 -29.96 -26.14 3.76
N THR A 460 -29.62 -26.51 5.00
CA THR A 460 -30.55 -27.18 5.92
C THR A 460 -30.87 -26.35 7.17
N SER A 461 -30.27 -25.17 7.31
CA SER A 461 -30.39 -24.31 8.49
C SER A 461 -30.77 -22.87 8.13
N GLU A 462 -31.61 -22.27 8.97
CA GLU A 462 -31.91 -20.84 8.94
C GLU A 462 -30.75 -20.01 9.52
N GLY A 463 -30.68 -18.71 9.15
CA GLY A 463 -29.63 -17.79 9.59
C GLY A 463 -28.68 -17.32 8.48
N PRO A 464 -27.70 -16.45 8.80
CA PRO A 464 -26.73 -15.95 7.83
C PRO A 464 -25.78 -17.06 7.37
N LYS A 465 -25.38 -17.00 6.09
CA LYS A 465 -24.46 -17.98 5.48
C LYS A 465 -23.23 -17.28 4.94
N TYR A 466 -22.07 -17.82 5.23
CA TYR A 466 -20.79 -17.26 4.81
C TYR A 466 -20.06 -18.24 3.92
N TYR A 467 -19.53 -17.76 2.79
CA TYR A 467 -18.78 -18.58 1.85
C TYR A 467 -17.47 -17.92 1.45
N ARG A 468 -16.45 -18.73 1.18
CA ARG A 468 -15.19 -18.29 0.56
C ARG A 468 -14.66 -19.38 -0.37
N LEU A 469 -13.83 -18.97 -1.32
CA LEU A 469 -13.04 -19.87 -2.15
C LEU A 469 -11.64 -19.96 -1.56
N LYS A 470 -11.11 -21.17 -1.45
CA LYS A 470 -9.69 -21.44 -1.29
C LYS A 470 -9.14 -21.82 -2.66
N MET A 471 -8.43 -20.91 -3.29
CA MET A 471 -7.81 -21.06 -4.60
C MET A 471 -6.49 -21.80 -4.41
N VAL A 472 -6.39 -23.03 -4.89
CA VAL A 472 -5.24 -23.92 -4.72
C VAL A 472 -4.47 -24.01 -6.03
N ASP A 473 -3.17 -23.75 -5.97
CA ASP A 473 -2.25 -23.76 -7.10
C ASP A 473 -1.67 -25.17 -7.36
N ASP A 474 -1.05 -25.39 -8.51
CA ASP A 474 -0.47 -26.69 -8.89
C ASP A 474 0.66 -27.13 -7.92
N ASP A 475 1.28 -26.20 -7.19
CA ASP A 475 2.29 -26.45 -6.15
C ASP A 475 1.70 -26.69 -4.74
N ASN A 476 0.37 -26.68 -4.61
CA ASN A 476 -0.41 -26.77 -3.36
C ASN A 476 -0.39 -25.51 -2.47
N THR A 477 0.23 -24.41 -2.89
CA THR A 477 -0.01 -23.12 -2.25
C THR A 477 -1.45 -22.67 -2.49
N PHE A 478 -1.96 -21.77 -1.66
CA PHE A 478 -3.33 -21.32 -1.80
C PHE A 478 -3.58 -19.91 -1.28
N LYS A 479 -4.62 -19.28 -1.83
CA LYS A 479 -5.15 -17.98 -1.39
C LYS A 479 -6.66 -18.06 -1.17
N TYR A 480 -7.18 -17.39 -0.15
CA TYR A 480 -8.63 -17.27 0.03
C TYR A 480 -9.20 -16.06 -0.73
N SER A 481 -10.40 -16.20 -1.27
CA SER A 481 -11.22 -15.07 -1.70
C SER A 481 -11.69 -14.26 -0.49
N LYS A 482 -12.30 -13.10 -0.75
CA LYS A 482 -13.16 -12.45 0.24
C LYS A 482 -14.30 -13.41 0.64
N ILE A 483 -14.77 -13.27 1.88
CA ILE A 483 -15.96 -13.97 2.36
C ILE A 483 -17.19 -13.22 1.82
N ILE A 484 -18.15 -13.95 1.25
CA ILE A 484 -19.48 -13.41 0.95
C ILE A 484 -20.47 -13.86 2.02
N SER A 485 -21.42 -12.99 2.37
CA SER A 485 -22.46 -13.23 3.38
C SER A 485 -23.85 -13.18 2.76
N LEU A 486 -24.74 -14.09 3.13
CA LEU A 486 -26.12 -14.16 2.64
C LEU A 486 -27.13 -14.17 3.81
N GLY A 487 -28.03 -13.16 3.84
CA GLY A 487 -29.12 -12.90 4.82
C GLY A 487 -28.70 -12.02 6.02
N GLN A 488 -29.51 -11.13 6.65
CA GLN A 488 -30.77 -10.43 6.33
C GLN A 488 -30.52 -8.90 6.49
N ASN A 489 -31.33 -8.07 5.82
CA ASN A 489 -31.23 -6.61 5.58
C ASN A 489 -30.40 -6.22 4.35
N THR A 490 -31.05 -6.32 3.19
CA THR A 490 -30.80 -5.36 2.11
C THR A 490 -32.17 -4.87 1.66
N GLU A 491 -32.35 -3.56 1.80
CA GLU A 491 -33.43 -2.78 1.20
C GLU A 491 -33.64 -3.19 -0.26
N GLU A 492 -34.87 -2.99 -0.73
CA GLU A 492 -35.30 -3.15 -2.11
C GLU A 492 -34.27 -2.58 -3.11
N LEU A 493 -33.48 -3.46 -3.73
CA LEU A 493 -32.89 -3.19 -5.03
C LEU A 493 -33.71 -3.93 -6.07
N THR A 494 -34.85 -3.34 -6.41
CA THR A 494 -35.56 -3.58 -7.67
C THR A 494 -34.67 -3.12 -8.84
N ALA A 495 -33.71 -3.94 -9.24
CA ALA A 495 -32.97 -3.78 -10.49
C ALA A 495 -33.42 -4.88 -11.46
N ASN A 496 -34.38 -4.52 -12.33
CA ASN A 496 -35.00 -5.43 -13.27
C ASN A 496 -33.99 -5.95 -14.30
N PHE A 497 -33.64 -7.23 -14.19
CA PHE A 497 -32.75 -7.92 -15.12
C PHE A 497 -33.54 -8.69 -16.17
N ILE A 498 -33.35 -8.33 -17.44
CA ILE A 498 -33.67 -9.23 -18.56
C ILE A 498 -32.57 -10.30 -18.56
N ARG A 499 -32.91 -11.57 -18.32
CA ARG A 499 -31.97 -12.70 -18.47
C ARG A 499 -32.03 -13.27 -19.89
N PRO A 500 -31.20 -12.84 -20.86
CA PRO A 500 -31.03 -13.62 -22.08
C PRO A 500 -30.33 -14.93 -21.71
N SER A 501 -31.02 -16.05 -21.89
CA SER A 501 -30.34 -17.35 -21.87
C SER A 501 -29.64 -17.53 -23.22
N PHE A 502 -28.36 -17.86 -23.23
CA PHE A 502 -27.66 -18.23 -24.47
C PHE A 502 -28.36 -19.39 -25.18
N ILE A 503 -28.32 -19.32 -26.51
CA ILE A 503 -29.09 -20.07 -27.49
C ILE A 503 -28.48 -21.46 -27.68
N ASP A 504 -29.12 -22.51 -27.18
CA ASP A 504 -28.81 -23.90 -27.57
C ASP A 504 -29.69 -24.40 -28.73
N ASN A 505 -30.75 -23.67 -29.11
CA ASN A 505 -31.75 -24.15 -30.08
C ASN A 505 -32.37 -23.05 -30.99
N LYS A 506 -31.59 -22.02 -31.37
CA LYS A 506 -32.07 -20.87 -32.19
C LYS A 506 -33.24 -20.08 -31.59
N THR A 507 -33.37 -20.07 -30.26
CA THR A 507 -34.39 -19.29 -29.53
C THR A 507 -33.77 -18.55 -28.36
N LEU A 508 -34.10 -17.27 -28.21
CA LEU A 508 -33.72 -16.42 -27.09
C LEU A 508 -34.80 -16.47 -26.01
N ASN A 509 -34.45 -16.94 -24.81
CA ASN A 509 -35.36 -16.92 -23.66
C ASN A 509 -35.16 -15.65 -22.85
N VAL A 510 -36.27 -15.02 -22.46
CA VAL A 510 -36.36 -13.77 -21.71
C VAL A 510 -37.26 -14.03 -20.51
N LEU A 511 -36.67 -14.05 -19.30
CA LEU A 511 -37.43 -14.09 -18.06
C LEU A 511 -37.79 -12.66 -17.62
N LEU A 512 -39.07 -12.42 -17.38
CA LEU A 512 -39.59 -11.15 -16.86
C LEU A 512 -40.02 -11.33 -15.41
N GLU A 513 -39.35 -10.65 -14.50
CA GLU A 513 -39.66 -10.67 -13.06
C GLU A 513 -40.63 -9.53 -12.67
N GLU A 514 -40.95 -8.63 -13.60
CA GLU A 514 -41.98 -7.58 -13.48
C GLU A 514 -42.80 -7.46 -14.79
N PRO A 515 -44.05 -6.93 -14.75
CA PRO A 515 -44.94 -6.92 -15.90
C PRO A 515 -44.57 -5.84 -16.93
N PHE A 516 -44.58 -6.22 -18.22
CA PHE A 516 -44.40 -5.29 -19.34
C PHE A 516 -45.52 -5.46 -20.37
N HIS A 517 -45.82 -4.41 -21.14
CA HIS A 517 -46.81 -4.44 -22.21
C HIS A 517 -46.26 -5.06 -23.49
N SER A 518 -45.00 -4.76 -23.85
CA SER A 518 -44.40 -5.29 -25.08
C SER A 518 -42.95 -5.70 -24.94
N LEU A 519 -42.58 -6.72 -25.71
CA LEU A 519 -41.24 -7.27 -25.90
C LEU A 519 -40.84 -7.15 -27.37
N GLU A 520 -39.74 -6.49 -27.64
CA GLU A 520 -39.19 -6.28 -28.99
C GLU A 520 -37.73 -6.76 -29.07
N LEU A 521 -37.34 -7.32 -30.22
CA LEU A 521 -35.95 -7.49 -30.61
C LEU A 521 -35.64 -6.48 -31.71
N VAL A 522 -34.60 -5.69 -31.50
CA VAL A 522 -34.22 -4.57 -32.37
C VAL A 522 -32.77 -4.74 -32.81
N SER A 523 -32.48 -4.57 -34.09
CA SER A 523 -31.11 -4.50 -34.60
C SER A 523 -30.42 -3.19 -34.18
N THR A 524 -29.10 -3.15 -34.27
CA THR A 524 -28.30 -1.95 -33.92
C THR A 524 -28.57 -0.74 -34.80
N ASN A 525 -29.11 -0.92 -36.00
CA ASN A 525 -29.58 0.18 -36.86
C ASN A 525 -31.04 0.61 -36.57
N GLY A 526 -31.67 0.05 -35.53
CA GLY A 526 -33.00 0.44 -35.06
C GLY A 526 -34.18 -0.29 -35.70
N SER A 527 -33.96 -1.28 -36.55
CA SER A 527 -35.05 -2.05 -37.18
C SER A 527 -35.61 -3.09 -36.20
N ILE A 528 -36.93 -3.19 -36.08
CA ILE A 528 -37.59 -4.19 -35.22
C ILE A 528 -37.65 -5.52 -35.98
N LEU A 529 -37.00 -6.53 -35.43
CA LEU A 529 -36.90 -7.88 -36.01
C LEU A 529 -37.94 -8.84 -35.42
N PHE A 530 -38.39 -8.60 -34.18
CA PHE A 530 -39.45 -9.34 -33.53
C PHE A 530 -40.22 -8.41 -32.59
N LYS A 531 -41.54 -8.57 -32.49
CA LYS A 531 -42.39 -7.85 -31.54
C LYS A 531 -43.50 -8.74 -31.02
N LYS A 532 -43.72 -8.72 -29.72
CA LYS A 532 -44.79 -9.44 -29.05
C LYS A 532 -45.42 -8.57 -27.96
N ASP A 533 -46.75 -8.50 -27.97
CA ASP A 533 -47.52 -7.99 -26.84
C ASP A 533 -47.55 -9.08 -25.75
N ILE A 534 -47.18 -8.69 -24.54
CA ILE A 534 -47.09 -9.58 -23.38
C ILE A 534 -48.04 -9.11 -22.25
N SER A 535 -48.89 -8.12 -22.52
CA SER A 535 -50.08 -7.76 -21.74
C SER A 535 -49.90 -7.70 -20.22
N SER A 536 -48.78 -7.12 -19.77
CA SER A 536 -48.43 -6.98 -18.35
C SER A 536 -48.26 -8.30 -17.61
N GLN A 537 -47.73 -9.32 -18.29
CA GLN A 537 -47.42 -10.61 -17.70
C GLN A 537 -45.95 -10.71 -17.28
N THR A 538 -45.70 -11.46 -16.20
CA THR A 538 -44.39 -11.91 -15.74
C THR A 538 -44.14 -13.36 -16.17
N GLY A 539 -42.89 -13.80 -16.20
CA GLY A 539 -42.51 -15.19 -16.51
C GLY A 539 -41.59 -15.30 -17.72
N ASN A 540 -41.41 -16.53 -18.21
CA ASN A 540 -40.51 -16.82 -19.33
C ASN A 540 -41.20 -16.60 -20.68
N PHE A 541 -40.54 -15.83 -21.54
CA PHE A 541 -40.93 -15.60 -22.92
C PHE A 541 -39.81 -16.04 -23.85
N THR A 542 -40.17 -16.56 -25.02
CA THR A 542 -39.20 -17.04 -26.00
C THR A 542 -39.34 -16.25 -27.30
N ILE A 543 -38.20 -15.79 -27.81
CA ILE A 543 -38.07 -15.10 -29.10
C ILE A 543 -37.37 -16.07 -30.07
N PRO A 544 -38.00 -16.44 -31.20
CA PRO A 544 -37.34 -17.24 -32.22
C PRO A 544 -36.27 -16.42 -32.94
N MET A 545 -35.09 -17.00 -33.13
CA MET A 545 -33.88 -16.36 -33.68
C MET A 545 -33.36 -17.08 -34.95
N GLU A 546 -34.17 -17.94 -35.56
CA GLU A 546 -33.73 -18.91 -36.58
C GLU A 546 -33.07 -18.30 -37.83
N THR A 547 -33.40 -17.05 -38.15
CA THR A 547 -32.89 -16.30 -39.31
C THR A 547 -32.00 -15.12 -38.91
N THR A 548 -31.69 -14.95 -37.62
CA THR A 548 -30.94 -13.81 -37.11
C THR A 548 -29.43 -14.03 -37.27
N ALA A 549 -28.75 -13.12 -37.96
CA ALA A 549 -27.30 -13.18 -38.18
C ALA A 549 -26.52 -12.93 -36.88
N SER A 550 -25.31 -13.48 -36.75
CA SER A 550 -24.42 -13.17 -35.63
C SER A 550 -24.14 -11.67 -35.53
N GLY A 551 -24.19 -11.12 -34.33
CA GLY A 551 -24.01 -9.69 -34.10
C GLY A 551 -24.68 -9.19 -32.81
N MET A 552 -24.54 -7.89 -32.56
CA MET A 552 -25.18 -7.24 -31.42
C MET A 552 -26.63 -6.86 -31.73
N TYR A 553 -27.54 -7.11 -30.78
CA TYR A 553 -28.95 -6.74 -30.84
C TYR A 553 -29.40 -6.14 -29.51
N ILE A 554 -30.60 -5.55 -29.50
CA ILE A 554 -31.21 -4.97 -28.31
C ILE A 554 -32.57 -5.63 -28.08
N VAL A 555 -32.77 -6.20 -26.89
CA VAL A 555 -34.10 -6.56 -26.39
C VAL A 555 -34.69 -5.33 -25.72
N ARG A 556 -35.82 -4.86 -26.22
CA ARG A 556 -36.54 -3.69 -25.69
C ARG A 556 -37.85 -4.13 -25.07
N LEU A 557 -38.05 -3.78 -23.80
CA LEU A 557 -39.29 -3.97 -23.07
C LEU A 557 -39.93 -2.62 -22.78
N GLN A 558 -41.25 -2.55 -22.94
CA GLN A 558 -42.00 -1.31 -22.66
C GLN A 558 -43.21 -1.60 -21.79
N SER A 559 -43.39 -0.75 -20.78
CA SER A 559 -44.59 -0.62 -19.95
C SER A 559 -45.12 0.81 -20.09
N GLU A 560 -46.21 1.16 -19.40
CA GLU A 560 -46.81 2.51 -19.43
C GLU A 560 -45.83 3.63 -19.04
N ASN A 561 -44.95 3.37 -18.06
CA ASN A 561 -44.08 4.41 -17.48
C ASN A 561 -42.58 4.15 -17.66
N LYS A 562 -42.20 3.06 -18.36
CA LYS A 562 -40.80 2.60 -18.38
C LYS A 562 -40.46 1.84 -19.65
N ILE A 563 -39.29 2.15 -20.22
CA ILE A 563 -38.67 1.39 -21.31
C ILE A 563 -37.34 0.84 -20.79
N VAL A 564 -37.12 -0.47 -20.97
CA VAL A 564 -35.87 -1.15 -20.64
C VAL A 564 -35.23 -1.64 -21.94
N ASN A 565 -33.95 -1.33 -22.14
CA ASN A 565 -33.17 -1.80 -23.28
C ASN A 565 -32.00 -2.64 -22.77
N GLN A 566 -31.91 -3.90 -23.21
CA GLN A 566 -30.79 -4.79 -22.89
C GLN A 566 -30.04 -5.14 -24.16
N LYS A 567 -28.73 -4.89 -24.18
CA LYS A 567 -27.85 -5.34 -25.26
C LYS A 567 -27.59 -6.84 -25.11
N ILE A 568 -27.64 -7.56 -26.22
CA ILE A 568 -27.31 -8.97 -26.31
C ILE A 568 -26.37 -9.21 -27.48
N LEU A 569 -25.46 -10.17 -27.33
CA LEU A 569 -24.60 -10.65 -28.40
C LEU A 569 -25.15 -12.00 -28.88
N VAL A 570 -25.43 -12.11 -30.18
CA VAL A 570 -25.76 -13.38 -30.83
C VAL A 570 -24.49 -13.88 -31.49
N SER A 571 -23.92 -14.98 -30.99
CA SER A 571 -22.85 -15.73 -31.63
C SER A 571 -23.41 -17.06 -32.12
N GLN A 572 -23.22 -17.38 -33.41
CA GLN A 572 -23.53 -18.70 -33.96
C GLN A 572 -22.50 -19.74 -33.56
#